data_AF-A0A539DQX1-F1
#
_entry.id   AF-A0A539DQX1-F1
#
_cell.length_a   1.000
_cell.length_b   1.000
_cell.length_c   1.000
_cell.angle_alpha   90.00
_cell.angle_beta   90.00
_cell.angle_gamma   90.00
#
_symmetry.space_group_name_H-M   'P 1'
#
loop_
_entity.id
_entity.type
_entity.pdbx_description
1 polymer ?
#
loop_
_entity_poly.entity_id
_entity_poly.type
_entity_poly.pdbx_seq_one_letter_code
_entity_poly.pdbx_strand_id
1 'polypeptide(L)'
;FAYESWVLPRKHSSSFEALSDDGLWQLARMLKETLTRMNLALNHPPYNFLIHTAPCNDPWLLYYHWHIEIMPRLTKVAGFEWGSGFYINPTSPEDAARDLKNALPAVVAG
;
A
#
# COMPACT_ATOMS: atom_id res chain seq x y z
N PHE A 1 7.70 6.83 1.67
CA PHE A 1 8.10 6.40 3.03
C PHE A 1 8.82 5.07 2.98
N ALA A 2 9.61 4.72 4.00
CA ALA A 2 10.25 3.40 4.06
C ALA A 2 9.17 2.30 4.11
N TYR A 3 9.31 1.27 3.26
CA TYR A 3 8.35 0.16 3.15
C TYR A 3 6.91 0.55 2.78
N GLU A 4 6.71 1.76 2.24
CA GLU A 4 5.44 2.15 1.65
C GLU A 4 5.03 1.15 0.55
N SER A 5 3.77 0.72 0.56
CA SER A 5 3.26 -0.30 -0.35
C SER A 5 1.90 0.10 -0.88
N TRP A 6 1.71 -0.07 -2.20
CA TRP A 6 0.44 0.23 -2.86
C TRP A 6 -0.25 -1.05 -3.31
N VAL A 7 -1.58 -1.11 -3.14
CA VAL A 7 -2.44 -2.17 -3.69
C VAL A 7 -3.43 -1.52 -4.65
N LEU A 8 -3.42 -1.96 -5.91
CA LEU A 8 -4.20 -1.35 -6.99
C LEU A 8 -4.78 -2.43 -7.92
N PRO A 9 -5.91 -2.17 -8.60
CA PRO A 9 -6.48 -3.14 -9.51
C PRO A 9 -5.61 -3.29 -10.78
N ARG A 10 -5.62 -4.48 -11.37
CA ARG A 10 -4.87 -4.73 -12.62
C ARG A 10 -5.51 -4.07 -13.84
N LYS A 11 -6.84 -3.93 -13.82
CA LYS A 11 -7.60 -3.23 -14.87
C LYS A 11 -7.83 -1.80 -14.41
N HIS A 12 -7.79 -0.87 -15.35
CA HIS A 12 -8.07 0.54 -15.07
C HIS A 12 -9.42 0.73 -14.38
N SER A 13 -9.40 1.39 -13.23
CA SER A 13 -10.58 1.90 -12.54
C SER A 13 -10.18 3.15 -11.77
N SER A 14 -10.89 4.25 -11.98
CA SER A 14 -10.66 5.51 -11.27
C SER A 14 -11.36 5.57 -9.91
N SER A 15 -12.41 4.77 -9.74
CA SER A 15 -13.29 4.80 -8.57
C SER A 15 -13.23 3.48 -7.80
N PHE A 16 -13.00 3.55 -6.49
CA PHE A 16 -12.95 2.40 -5.58
C PHE A 16 -14.32 1.74 -5.44
N GLU A 17 -15.38 2.53 -5.36
CA GLU A 17 -16.76 2.08 -5.22
C GLU A 17 -17.29 1.34 -6.45
N ALA A 18 -16.60 1.43 -7.59
CA ALA A 18 -16.92 0.68 -8.81
C ALA A 18 -16.41 -0.77 -8.78
N LEU A 19 -15.72 -1.19 -7.71
CA LEU A 19 -15.21 -2.54 -7.55
C LEU A 19 -16.35 -3.55 -7.41
N SER A 20 -16.30 -4.64 -8.19
CA SER A 20 -17.26 -5.74 -8.05
C SER A 20 -17.02 -6.56 -6.78
N ASP A 21 -18.00 -7.35 -6.35
CA ASP A 21 -17.87 -8.23 -5.19
C ASP A 21 -16.68 -9.19 -5.30
N ASP A 22 -16.46 -9.77 -6.49
CA ASP A 22 -15.30 -10.62 -6.75
C ASP A 22 -13.98 -9.82 -6.66
N GLY A 23 -13.96 -8.60 -7.20
CA GLY A 23 -12.83 -7.68 -7.06
C GLY A 23 -12.54 -7.34 -5.60
N LEU A 24 -13.59 -7.16 -4.78
CA LEU A 24 -13.48 -6.89 -3.35
C LEU A 24 -12.89 -8.09 -2.59
N TRP A 25 -13.30 -9.31 -2.93
CA TRP A 25 -12.70 -10.54 -2.38
C TRP A 25 -11.23 -10.69 -2.74
N GLN A 26 -10.87 -10.44 -3.99
CA GLN A 26 -9.47 -10.45 -4.43
C GLN A 26 -8.65 -9.37 -3.71
N LEU A 27 -9.21 -8.17 -3.57
CA LEU A 27 -8.59 -7.09 -2.83
C LEU A 27 -8.36 -7.47 -1.36
N ALA A 28 -9.36 -8.04 -0.68
CA ALA A 28 -9.23 -8.46 0.72
C ALA A 28 -8.10 -9.48 0.91
N ARG A 29 -7.96 -10.43 -0.02
CA ARG A 29 -6.85 -11.40 -0.02
C ARG A 29 -5.50 -10.72 -0.20
N MET A 30 -5.38 -9.85 -1.20
CA MET A 30 -4.13 -9.12 -1.48
C MET A 30 -3.74 -8.19 -0.32
N LEU A 31 -4.71 -7.49 0.27
CA LEU A 31 -4.47 -6.60 1.40
C LEU A 31 -4.00 -7.38 2.63
N LYS A 32 -4.67 -8.50 2.95
CA LYS A 32 -4.27 -9.38 4.06
C LYS A 32 -2.85 -9.90 3.87
N GLU A 33 -2.52 -10.34 2.66
CA GLU A 33 -1.18 -10.83 2.31
C GLU A 33 -0.12 -9.74 2.49
N THR A 34 -0.36 -8.54 1.96
CA THR A 34 0.56 -7.39 2.08
C THR A 34 0.80 -7.02 3.54
N LEU A 35 -0.26 -6.92 4.36
CA LEU A 35 -0.14 -6.60 5.78
C LEU A 35 0.54 -7.72 6.58
N THR A 36 0.34 -8.97 6.19
CA THR A 36 1.02 -10.12 6.83
C THR A 36 2.53 -10.07 6.56
N ARG A 37 2.94 -9.85 5.31
CA ARG A 37 4.35 -9.67 4.93
C ARG A 37 4.97 -8.50 5.67
N MET A 38 4.27 -7.38 5.75
CA MET A 38 4.72 -6.18 6.47
C MET A 38 4.90 -6.45 7.97
N ASN A 39 3.95 -7.13 8.60
CA ASN A 39 4.06 -7.52 10.02
C ASN A 39 5.27 -8.43 10.28
N LEU A 40 5.51 -9.41 9.43
CA LEU A 40 6.63 -10.34 9.57
C LEU A 40 7.98 -9.67 9.33
N ALA A 41 8.09 -8.86 8.26
CA ALA A 41 9.33 -8.17 7.90
C ALA A 41 9.74 -7.08 8.91
N LEU A 42 8.75 -6.39 9.48
CA LEU A 42 8.96 -5.16 10.24
C LEU A 42 8.58 -5.27 11.72
N ASN A 43 8.40 -6.50 12.22
CA ASN A 43 8.06 -6.79 13.61
C ASN A 43 6.78 -6.05 14.09
N HIS A 44 5.68 -6.26 13.37
CA HIS A 44 4.34 -5.74 13.69
C HIS A 44 4.29 -4.21 13.89
N PRO A 45 4.70 -3.40 12.89
CA PRO A 45 4.72 -1.95 13.03
C PRO A 45 3.28 -1.38 13.03
N PRO A 46 3.04 -0.26 13.72
CA PRO A 46 1.84 0.54 13.46
C PRO A 46 1.90 1.09 12.03
N TYR A 47 0.75 1.21 11.37
CA TYR A 47 0.66 1.73 10.00
C TYR A 47 -0.56 2.64 9.83
N ASN A 48 -0.50 3.51 8.82
CA ASN A 48 -1.67 4.16 8.26
C ASN A 48 -2.06 3.45 6.95
N PHE A 49 -3.34 3.50 6.62
CA PHE A 49 -3.89 3.00 5.36
C PHE A 49 -4.83 4.06 4.80
N LEU A 50 -4.68 4.39 3.52
CA LEU A 50 -5.49 5.39 2.83
C LEU A 50 -6.04 4.80 1.53
N ILE A 51 -7.26 5.18 1.19
CA ILE A 51 -7.87 4.89 -0.11
C ILE A 51 -7.81 6.16 -0.95
N HIS A 52 -7.07 6.10 -2.04
CA HIS A 52 -6.99 7.15 -3.04
C HIS A 52 -7.97 6.77 -4.16
N THR A 53 -9.10 7.47 -4.22
CA THR A 53 -10.18 7.22 -5.19
C THR A 53 -10.58 8.53 -5.88
N ALA A 54 -11.24 8.44 -7.03
CA ALA A 54 -11.74 9.61 -7.74
C ALA A 54 -12.72 10.44 -6.88
N PRO A 55 -12.81 11.76 -7.13
CA PRO A 55 -13.83 12.60 -6.53
C PRO A 55 -15.24 12.08 -6.83
N CYS A 56 -16.16 12.19 -5.87
CA CYS A 56 -17.50 11.59 -5.97
C CYS A 56 -18.34 12.11 -7.15
N ASN A 57 -18.02 13.29 -7.69
CA ASN A 57 -18.73 13.91 -8.81
C ASN A 57 -18.13 13.59 -10.19
N ASP A 58 -16.99 12.89 -10.25
CA ASP A 58 -16.35 12.51 -11.51
C ASP A 58 -15.78 11.08 -11.45
N PRO A 59 -16.66 10.07 -11.53
CA PRO A 59 -16.29 8.68 -11.26
C PRO A 59 -15.52 8.01 -12.40
N TRP A 60 -15.37 8.65 -13.56
CA TRP A 60 -14.81 8.03 -14.78
C TRP A 60 -13.65 8.84 -15.36
N LEU A 61 -12.60 8.95 -14.56
CA LEU A 61 -11.36 9.60 -14.98
C LEU A 61 -10.45 8.62 -15.75
N LEU A 62 -10.05 8.97 -16.98
CA LEU A 62 -9.11 8.17 -17.78
C LEU A 62 -7.67 8.26 -17.26
N TYR A 63 -7.34 9.34 -16.55
CA TYR A 63 -5.99 9.63 -16.05
C TYR A 63 -5.79 9.28 -14.58
N TYR A 64 -6.84 8.84 -13.87
CA TYR A 64 -6.76 8.51 -12.45
C TYR A 64 -7.02 7.02 -12.23
N HIS A 65 -6.25 6.41 -11.33
CA HIS A 65 -6.34 4.99 -11.03
C HIS A 65 -6.37 4.82 -9.52
N TRP A 66 -7.48 4.31 -8.99
CA TRP A 66 -7.63 4.20 -7.55
C TRP A 66 -6.61 3.21 -6.98
N HIS A 67 -6.09 3.50 -5.81
CA HIS A 67 -5.20 2.58 -5.12
C HIS A 67 -5.33 2.76 -3.62
N ILE A 68 -4.88 1.73 -2.92
CA ILE A 68 -4.67 1.74 -1.50
C ILE A 68 -3.20 2.04 -1.25
N GLU A 69 -2.92 3.00 -0.37
CA GLU A 69 -1.58 3.33 0.10
C GLU A 69 -1.42 2.88 1.55
N ILE A 70 -0.38 2.11 1.84
CA ILE A 70 -0.04 1.61 3.17
C ILE A 70 1.30 2.20 3.59
N MET A 71 1.31 2.91 4.71
CA MET A 71 2.50 3.59 5.24
C MET A 71 2.82 3.08 6.64
N PRO A 72 3.80 2.16 6.81
CA PRO A 72 4.27 1.75 8.13
C PRO A 72 5.02 2.91 8.81
N ARG A 73 4.77 3.09 10.10
CA ARG A 73 5.40 4.14 10.92
C ARG A 73 6.66 3.57 11.58
N LEU A 74 7.77 3.59 10.86
CA LEU A 74 9.05 3.03 11.32
C LEU A 74 9.94 4.06 12.04
N THR A 75 9.79 5.33 11.72
CA THR A 75 10.57 6.42 12.30
C THR A 75 9.66 7.58 12.70
N LYS A 76 10.14 8.44 13.62
CA LYS A 76 9.47 9.70 13.91
C LYS A 76 9.88 10.73 12.86
N VAL A 77 8.90 11.41 12.29
CA VAL A 77 9.09 12.55 11.40
C VAL A 77 9.85 13.64 12.19
N ALA A 78 10.96 14.15 11.65
CA ALA A 78 11.79 15.17 12.30
C ALA A 78 11.48 16.58 11.78
N GLY A 79 12.18 17.59 12.30
CA GLY A 79 11.91 18.99 11.97
C GLY A 79 12.11 19.34 10.49
N PHE A 80 12.95 18.58 9.76
CA PHE A 80 13.17 18.79 8.33
C PHE A 80 11.93 18.43 7.51
N GLU A 81 11.34 17.27 7.74
CA GLU A 81 10.17 16.82 6.99
C GLU A 81 8.95 17.69 7.27
N TRP A 82 8.77 18.11 8.53
CA TRP A 82 7.73 19.07 8.90
C TRP A 82 7.94 20.45 8.26
N GLY A 83 9.18 20.93 8.22
CA GLY A 83 9.49 22.26 7.71
C GLY A 83 9.50 22.38 6.18
N SER A 84 9.75 21.28 5.48
CA SER A 84 9.95 21.28 4.02
C SER A 84 8.88 20.55 3.22
N GLY A 85 8.14 19.62 3.85
CA GLY A 85 7.23 18.71 3.16
C GLY A 85 7.95 17.60 2.36
N PHE A 86 9.28 17.56 2.36
CA PHE A 86 10.06 16.48 1.77
C PHE A 86 10.31 15.36 2.78
N TYR A 87 10.30 14.12 2.30
CA TYR A 87 10.55 12.94 3.13
C TYR A 87 11.86 12.29 2.73
N ILE A 88 12.68 11.94 3.72
CA ILE A 88 13.88 11.15 3.52
C ILE A 88 13.49 9.67 3.66
N ASN A 89 13.69 8.89 2.59
CA ASN A 89 13.49 7.45 2.64
C ASN A 89 14.86 6.75 2.78
N PRO A 90 15.20 6.19 3.96
CA PRO A 90 16.47 5.50 4.15
C PRO A 90 16.52 4.12 3.48
N THR A 91 15.39 3.60 2.99
CA THR A 91 15.30 2.28 2.36
C THR A 91 14.86 2.44 0.90
N SER A 92 15.66 1.93 -0.03
CA SER A 92 15.28 1.92 -1.44
C SER A 92 14.01 1.08 -1.66
N PRO A 93 13.14 1.45 -2.62
CA PRO A 93 11.96 0.64 -2.92
C PRO A 93 12.31 -0.78 -3.37
N GLU A 94 13.46 -0.97 -4.03
CA GLU A 94 13.97 -2.29 -4.45
C GLU A 94 14.30 -3.18 -3.24
N ASP A 95 14.95 -2.62 -2.22
CA ASP A 95 15.26 -3.35 -0.99
C ASP A 95 13.99 -3.68 -0.21
N ALA A 96 13.10 -2.70 -0.04
CA ALA A 96 11.82 -2.90 0.64
C ALA A 96 10.98 -3.99 -0.04
N ALA A 97 10.89 -3.97 -1.37
CA ALA A 97 10.15 -4.98 -2.14
C ALA A 97 10.75 -6.38 -1.98
N ARG A 98 12.09 -6.50 -1.99
CA ARG A 98 12.78 -7.77 -1.77
C ARG A 98 12.52 -8.32 -0.37
N ASP A 99 12.60 -7.46 0.65
CA ASP A 99 12.44 -7.85 2.04
C ASP A 99 10.99 -8.29 2.32
N LEU A 100 9.99 -7.54 1.84
CA LEU A 100 8.56 -7.93 1.93
C LEU A 100 8.24 -9.20 1.13
N LYS A 101 8.91 -9.42 -0.01
CA LYS A 101 8.75 -10.64 -0.80
C LYS A 101 9.24 -11.87 -0.04
N ASN A 102 10.36 -11.75 0.66
CA ASN A 102 11.01 -12.84 1.39
C ASN A 102 10.45 -13.07 2.80
N ALA A 103 9.57 -12.17 3.28
CA ALA A 103 9.02 -12.23 4.64
C ALA A 103 8.10 -13.43 4.90
N LEU A 104 7.49 -14.01 3.85
CA LEU A 104 6.71 -15.23 3.99
C LEU A 104 7.59 -16.45 3.70
N PRO A 105 7.50 -17.52 4.52
CA PRO A 105 8.09 -18.80 4.18
C PRO A 105 7.54 -19.28 2.84
N ALA A 106 8.37 -19.97 2.05
CA ALA A 106 7.95 -20.53 0.77
C ALA A 106 6.78 -21.51 0.98
N VAL A 107 5.56 -21.01 0.77
CA VAL A 107 4.32 -21.72 0.49
C VAL A 107 3.67 -22.47 1.69
N VAL A 108 2.47 -22.02 2.07
CA VAL A 108 1.34 -22.95 2.27
C VAL A 108 0.35 -22.65 1.14
N ALA A 109 0.55 -23.32 0.01
CA ALA A 109 -0.40 -23.38 -1.09
C ALA A 109 -1.42 -24.43 -0.68
N GLY A 110 -2.62 -23.97 -0.36
CA GLY A 110 -3.82 -24.76 -0.19
C GLY A 110 -4.95 -24.07 -0.94
#